data_AF-A0A1Y3WZV1-F1
#
_entry.id   AF-A0A1Y3WZV1-F1
#
_cell.length_a   1.000
_cell.length_b   1.000
_cell.length_c   1.000
_cell.angle_alpha   90.00
_cell.angle_beta   90.00
_cell.angle_gamma   90.00
#
_symmetry.space_group_name_H-M   'P 1'
#
loop_
_entity.id
_entity.type
_entity.pdbx_description
1 polymer ?
#
loop_
_entity_poly.entity_id
_entity_poly.type
_entity_poly.pdbx_seq_one_letter_code
_entity_poly.pdbx_strand_id
1 'polypeptide(L)' 'MKISDQQTSGSWNISICKQKGGVGKSALTTLLASYLDDICKLKVLVIDCDYPLIVPKNRISNLLDLILR' A
#
# COMPACT_ATOMS: atom_id res chain seq x y z
N MET A 1 -31.22 13.80 -12.91
CA MET A 1 -30.02 14.55 -12.51
C MET A 1 -28.82 13.70 -12.92
N LYS A 2 -28.19 14.01 -14.07
CA LYS A 2 -26.96 13.32 -14.46
C LYS A 2 -25.84 13.95 -13.65
N ILE A 3 -25.33 13.21 -12.67
CA ILE A 3 -24.02 13.51 -12.09
C ILE A 3 -23.03 12.95 -13.10
N SER A 4 -22.50 13.86 -13.90
CA SER A 4 -21.44 13.57 -14.85
C SER A 4 -20.15 13.47 -14.04
N ASP A 5 -19.84 12.29 -13.52
CA ASP A 5 -18.52 12.02 -12.96
C ASP A 5 -17.53 12.18 -14.12
N GLN A 6 -16.71 13.23 -14.04
CA GLN A 6 -15.61 13.40 -14.98
C GLN A 6 -14.67 12.23 -14.74
N GLN A 7 -14.78 11.22 -15.60
CA GLN A 7 -13.87 10.10 -15.64
C GLN A 7 -12.51 10.63 -16.08
N THR A 8 -11.70 11.08 -15.13
CA THR A 8 -10.30 11.42 -15.33
C THR A 8 -9.61 10.14 -15.79
N SER A 9 -9.17 10.12 -17.04
CA SER A 9 -8.60 8.96 -17.71
C SER A 9 -7.16 8.66 -17.23
N GLY A 10 -6.92 8.71 -15.92
CA GLY A 10 -5.62 8.54 -15.28
C GLY A 10 -5.73 7.68 -14.02
N SER A 11 -4.71 6.86 -13.76
CA SER A 11 -4.59 6.12 -12.50
C SER A 11 -4.11 7.05 -11.39
N TRP A 12 -4.68 6.90 -10.20
CA TRP A 12 -4.32 7.69 -9.02
C TRP A 12 -3.61 6.80 -8.00
N ASN A 13 -2.42 7.21 -7.53
CA ASN A 13 -1.62 6.47 -6.56
C ASN A 13 -1.63 7.18 -5.19
N ILE A 14 -2.01 6.47 -4.14
CA ILE A 14 -2.04 6.98 -2.75
C ILE A 14 -1.10 6.14 -1.90
N SER A 15 -0.22 6.79 -1.14
CA SER A 15 0.69 6.12 -0.20
C SER A 15 0.50 6.67 1.21
N ILE A 16 0.24 5.78 2.17
CA ILE A 16 0.01 6.11 3.59
C ILE A 16 1.26 5.71 4.40
N CYS A 17 2.13 6.68 4.65
CA CYS A 17 3.40 6.49 5.35
C CYS A 17 3.48 7.32 6.65
N LYS A 18 3.93 6.70 7.75
CA LYS A 18 4.25 7.35 9.04
C LYS A 18 5.39 6.62 9.73
N GLN A 19 6.26 7.36 10.42
CA GLN A 19 7.44 6.85 11.13
C GLN A 19 7.08 6.08 12.42
N LYS A 20 5.92 6.35 13.03
CA LYS A 20 5.49 5.68 14.27
C LYS A 20 4.72 4.39 13.97
N GLY A 21 5.13 3.30 14.61
CA GLY A 21 4.41 2.02 14.61
C GLY A 21 3.10 2.13 15.39
N GLY A 22 2.08 1.36 14.99
CA GLY A 22 0.81 1.29 15.73
C GLY A 22 -0.13 2.49 15.59
N VAL A 23 0.14 3.46 14.71
CA VAL A 23 -0.76 4.61 14.47
C VAL A 23 -1.98 4.30 13.59
N GLY A 24 -2.18 3.02 13.23
CA GLY A 24 -3.33 2.60 12.43
C GLY A 24 -3.22 2.86 10.92
N LYS A 25 -2.00 2.95 10.37
CA LYS A 25 -1.79 3.13 8.92
C LYS A 25 -2.52 2.06 8.09
N SER A 26 -2.31 0.79 8.42
CA SER A 26 -2.93 -0.33 7.71
C SER A 26 -4.45 -0.31 7.85
N ALA A 27 -4.96 0.00 9.05
CA ALA A 27 -6.40 0.15 9.29
C ALA A 27 -7.02 1.28 8.44
N LEU A 28 -6.33 2.41 8.34
CA LEU A 28 -6.75 3.53 7.49
C LEU A 28 -6.70 3.14 6.01
N THR A 29 -5.64 2.46 5.56
CA THR A 29 -5.53 1.97 4.17
C THR A 29 -6.67 1.03 3.82
N THR A 30 -7.01 0.07 4.69
CA THR A 30 -8.12 -0.86 4.48
C THR A 30 -9.46 -0.14 4.42
N LEU A 31 -9.71 0.81 5.34
CA LEU A 31 -10.95 1.58 5.36
C LEU A 31 -11.11 2.43 4.10
N LEU A 32 -10.03 3.09 3.68
CA LEU A 32 -10.02 3.90 2.46
C LEU A 32 -10.25 3.05 1.21
N ALA A 33 -9.65 1.86 1.13
CA ALA A 33 -9.86 0.94 0.02
C ALA A 33 -11.32 0.46 -0.07
N SER A 34 -11.91 0.06 1.07
CA SER A 34 -13.34 -0.33 1.11
C SER A 34 -14.24 0.84 0.73
N TYR A 35 -13.96 2.07 1.18
CA TYR A 35 -14.74 3.23 0.76
C TYR A 35 -14.68 3.45 -0.77
N LEU A 36 -13.49 3.37 -1.36
CA LEU A 36 -13.29 3.59 -2.80
C LEU A 36 -13.91 2.48 -3.66
N ASP A 37 -13.87 1.24 -3.22
CA ASP A 37 -14.48 0.10 -3.93
C ASP A 37 -16.00 0.06 -3.73
N ASP A 38 -16.47 0.11 -2.47
CA ASP A 38 -17.87 -0.10 -2.13
C ASP A 38 -18.74 1.11 -2.45
N ILE A 39 -18.27 2.33 -2.14
CA ILE A 39 -19.07 3.56 -2.29
C ILE A 39 -18.77 4.26 -3.62
N CYS A 40 -17.49 4.44 -3.95
CA CYS A 40 -17.10 5.14 -5.18
C CYS A 40 -17.07 4.26 -6.43
N LYS A 41 -17.23 2.93 -6.28
CA LYS A 41 -17.23 1.96 -7.40
C LYS A 41 -15.97 2.02 -8.27
N LEU A 42 -14.82 2.30 -7.66
CA LEU A 42 -13.53 2.39 -8.34
C LEU A 42 -12.77 1.06 -8.28
N LYS A 43 -11.98 0.75 -9.30
CA LYS A 43 -11.04 -0.37 -9.26
C LYS A 43 -9.84 0.00 -8.40
N VAL A 44 -9.71 -0.62 -7.23
CA VAL A 44 -8.66 -0.33 -6.25
C VAL A 44 -7.68 -1.51 -6.17
N LEU A 45 -6.38 -1.20 -6.06
CA LEU A 45 -5.32 -2.15 -5.72
C LEU A 45 -4.67 -1.70 -4.41
N VAL A 46 -4.66 -2.55 -3.40
CA VAL A 46 -3.98 -2.31 -2.12
C VAL A 46 -2.67 -3.09 -2.11
N ILE A 47 -1.56 -2.38 -1.88
CA ILE A 47 -0.23 -2.95 -1.74
C ILE A 47 0.23 -2.68 -0.30
N ASP A 48 0.44 -3.75 0.47
CA ASP A 48 1.04 -3.64 1.80
C ASP A 48 2.56 -3.59 1.66
N CYS A 49 3.15 -2.48 2.12
CA CYS A 49 4.59 -2.25 2.08
C CYS A 49 5.28 -2.52 3.43
N ASP A 50 4.55 -2.99 4.46
CA ASP A 50 5.10 -3.26 5.80
C ASP A 50 5.51 -4.74 5.94
N TYR A 51 6.24 -5.28 4.96
CA TYR A 51 6.73 -6.66 5.02
C TYR A 51 7.86 -6.79 6.05
N PRO A 52 7.70 -7.59 7.13
CA PRO A 52 8.74 -7.77 8.11
C PRO A 52 9.86 -8.63 7.53
N LEU A 53 11.04 -8.04 7.34
CA LEU A 53 12.23 -8.79 6.98
C LEU A 53 12.74 -9.57 8.21
N ILE A 54 12.28 -10.81 8.37
CA ILE A 54 12.81 -11.74 9.39
C ILE A 54 14.02 -12.45 8.79
N VAL A 55 15.15 -11.75 8.77
CA VAL A 55 16.46 -12.36 8.51
C VAL A 55 17.23 -12.48 9.82
N PRO A 56 17.76 -13.67 10.16
CA PRO A 56 18.75 -13.79 11.23
C PRO A 56 19.90 -12.82 10.93
N LYS A 57 20.30 -11.95 11.88
CA LYS A 57 21.36 -10.93 11.65
C LYS A 57 22.65 -11.53 11.07
N ASN A 58 22.94 -12.78 11.41
CA ASN A 58 24.06 -13.60 10.95
C ASN A 58 23.93 -14.17 9.52
N ARG A 59 22.81 -13.94 8.81
CA ARG A 59 22.58 -14.37 7.41
C ARG A 59 22.48 -13.20 6.43
N ILE A 60 22.48 -11.96 6.91
CA ILE A 60 22.34 -10.75 6.07
C ILE A 60 23.56 -10.56 5.16
N SER A 61 24.78 -10.84 5.64
CA SER A 61 26.00 -10.71 4.84
C SER A 61 25.99 -11.62 3.62
N ASN A 62 25.60 -12.89 3.81
CA ASN A 62 25.56 -13.89 2.72
C ASN A 62 24.41 -13.64 1.73
N LEU A 63 23.32 -13.00 2.16
CA LEU A 63 22.19 -12.68 1.29
C LEU A 63 22.47 -11.44 0.44
N LEU A 64 23.15 -10.44 1.01
CA LEU A 64 23.64 -9.29 0.23
C LEU A 64 24.67 -9.73 -0.82
N ASP A 65 25.59 -10.64 -0.47
CA ASP A 65 26.54 -11.20 -1.43
C ASP A 65 25.90 -12.04 -2.55
N LEU A 66 24.74 -12.66 -2.30
CA LEU A 66 24.01 -13.46 -3.29
C LEU A 66 23.10 -12.60 -4.19
N ILE A 67 22.57 -11.49 -3.68
CA ILE A 67 21.71 -10.58 -4.43
C ILE A 67 22.53 -9.56 -5.25
N LEU A 68 23.77 -9.28 -4.84
CA LEU A 68 24.68 -8.35 -5.52
C LEU A 68 25.67 -9.04 -6.49
N ARG A 69 25.53 -10.35 -6.72
CA ARG A 69 26.22 -11.12 -7.77
C ARG A 69 25.25 -11.50 -8.88
#